data_AF-A0A6P0YE50-F1
#
_entry.id   AF-A0A6P0YE50-F1
#
_cell.length_a   1.000
_cell.length_b   1.000
_cell.length_c   1.000
_cell.angle_alpha   90.00
_cell.angle_beta   90.00
_cell.angle_gamma   90.00
#
_symmetry.space_group_name_H-M   'P 1'
#
loop_
_entity.id
_entity.type
_entity.pdbx_description
1 polymer ?
#
loop_
_entity_poly.entity_id
_entity_poly.type
_entity_poly.pdbx_seq_one_letter_code
_entity_poly.pdbx_strand_id
1 'polypeptide(L)'
;ATPSLDPTTPPPHSTGAAVDVTLVDANGKTIDMGSPIDELSPRSYPNHFLECQDKEAQKYHQHRQLLAEVMLSGGFQQHPQEWWHFSLGDQMWAWLSNSGGQVVARYGRVE
;
A
#
# COMPACT_ATOMS: atom_id res chain seq x y z
N ALA A 1 -8.63 10.07 4.88
CA ALA A 1 -10.09 10.16 4.64
C ALA A 1 -10.84 10.40 5.96
N THR A 2 -12.01 11.05 5.95
CA THR A 2 -12.87 11.12 7.15
C THR A 2 -13.28 9.70 7.56
N PRO A 3 -13.19 9.31 8.85
CA PRO A 3 -13.61 7.98 9.28
C PRO A 3 -15.05 7.69 8.87
N SER A 4 -15.28 6.57 8.17
CA SER A 4 -16.62 6.05 7.91
C SER A 4 -17.07 5.20 9.10
N LEU A 5 -18.30 5.42 9.57
CA LEU A 5 -18.96 4.58 10.58
C LEU A 5 -19.86 3.51 9.94
N ASP A 6 -19.93 3.46 8.61
CA ASP A 6 -20.71 2.46 7.89
C ASP A 6 -20.05 1.09 8.03
N PRO A 7 -20.71 0.10 8.68
CA PRO A 7 -20.15 -1.23 8.88
C PRO A 7 -19.99 -2.01 7.58
N THR A 8 -20.63 -1.58 6.49
CA THR A 8 -20.50 -2.20 5.16
C THR A 8 -19.32 -1.65 4.37
N THR A 9 -18.76 -0.50 4.77
CA THR A 9 -17.60 0.16 4.14
C THR A 9 -16.62 0.72 5.18
N PRO A 10 -16.15 -0.10 6.15
CA PRO A 10 -15.19 0.37 7.14
C PRO A 10 -13.88 0.78 6.45
N PRO A 11 -13.19 1.83 6.93
CA PRO A 11 -11.86 2.15 6.45
C PRO A 11 -10.93 0.93 6.62
N PRO A 12 -10.08 0.62 5.62
CA PRO A 12 -9.14 -0.52 5.65
C PRO A 12 -8.41 -0.68 6.98
N HIS A 13 -7.76 0.38 7.48
CA HIS A 13 -7.02 0.36 8.75
C HIS A 13 -7.89 0.03 9.97
N SER A 14 -9.16 0.46 9.99
CA SER A 14 -10.09 0.15 11.09
C SER A 14 -10.46 -1.33 11.18
N THR A 15 -10.17 -2.11 10.13
CA THR A 15 -10.41 -3.56 10.10
C THR A 15 -9.25 -4.38 10.68
N GLY A 16 -8.09 -3.74 10.94
CA GLY A 16 -6.85 -4.42 11.32
C GLY A 16 -6.14 -5.14 10.17
N ALA A 17 -6.68 -5.07 8.95
CA ALA A 17 -6.18 -5.76 7.76
C ALA A 17 -5.42 -4.84 6.80
N ALA A 18 -4.97 -3.66 7.24
CA ALA A 18 -4.13 -2.76 6.45
C ALA A 18 -2.95 -2.22 7.25
N VAL A 19 -1.86 -1.92 6.55
CA VAL A 19 -0.62 -1.35 7.10
C VAL A 19 -0.06 -0.29 6.17
N ASP A 20 0.52 0.76 6.77
CA ASP A 20 1.31 1.77 6.08
C ASP A 20 2.77 1.56 6.45
N VAL A 21 3.62 1.27 5.47
CA VAL A 21 5.01 0.88 5.69
C VAL A 21 5.97 1.57 4.74
N THR A 22 7.23 1.63 5.15
CA THR A 22 8.35 2.09 4.33
C THR A 22 9.57 1.19 4.56
N LEU A 23 10.61 1.37 3.75
CA LEU A 23 11.87 0.68 3.89
C LEU A 23 12.82 1.44 4.82
N VAL A 24 13.62 0.70 5.56
CA VAL A 24 14.75 1.21 6.33
C VAL A 24 16.02 0.46 5.93
N ASP A 25 17.16 1.14 5.98
CA ASP A 25 18.47 0.50 5.81
C ASP A 25 18.89 -0.30 7.05
N ALA A 26 20.06 -0.96 6.96
CA ALA A 26 20.62 -1.74 8.06
C ALA A 26 20.96 -0.93 9.32
N ASN A 27 21.03 0.40 9.22
CA ASN A 27 21.24 1.32 10.34
C ASN A 27 19.91 1.88 10.89
N GLY A 28 18.77 1.42 10.36
CA GLY A 28 17.44 1.91 10.74
C GLY A 28 17.07 3.26 10.12
N LYS A 29 17.82 3.75 9.13
CA LYS A 29 17.49 5.00 8.45
C LYS A 29 16.42 4.76 7.40
N THR A 30 15.35 5.54 7.43
CA THR A 30 14.30 5.52 6.41
C THR A 30 14.88 5.79 5.02
N ILE A 31 14.51 4.93 4.08
CA ILE A 31 14.83 5.08 2.66
C ILE A 31 13.90 6.13 2.05
N ASP A 32 14.47 7.03 1.24
CA ASP A 32 13.68 8.04 0.53
C ASP A 32 12.87 7.39 -0.60
N MET A 33 11.56 7.62 -0.56
CA MET A 33 10.57 7.08 -1.49
C MET A 33 10.07 8.14 -2.47
N GLY A 34 10.66 9.34 -2.47
CA GLY A 34 10.30 10.44 -3.37
C GLY A 34 9.02 11.19 -2.99
N SER A 35 8.25 10.72 -2.00
CA SER A 35 7.24 11.47 -1.24
C SER A 35 7.11 10.84 0.15
N PRO A 36 6.74 11.61 1.20
CA PRO A 36 6.41 11.05 2.50
C PRO A 36 5.09 10.25 2.44
N ILE A 37 4.90 9.41 3.46
CA ILE A 37 3.60 8.84 3.82
C ILE A 37 2.61 10.00 4.06
N ASP A 38 1.33 9.76 3.76
CA ASP A 38 0.22 10.73 3.86
C ASP A 38 0.30 11.93 2.91
N GLU A 39 1.23 11.96 1.95
CA GLU A 39 1.21 13.01 0.93
C GLU A 39 -0.08 12.88 0.08
N LEU A 40 -0.86 13.97 0.01
CA LEU A 40 -2.09 14.01 -0.80
C LEU A 40 -1.83 14.60 -2.18
N SER A 41 -1.00 13.92 -2.98
CA SER A 41 -0.65 14.34 -4.33
C SER A 41 -0.42 13.15 -5.28
N PRO A 42 -0.38 13.39 -6.61
CA PRO A 42 -0.01 12.34 -7.57
C PRO A 42 1.37 11.70 -7.31
N ARG A 43 2.27 12.36 -6.57
CA ARG A 43 3.56 11.78 -6.16
C ARG A 43 3.40 10.56 -5.27
N SER A 44 2.24 10.39 -4.63
CA SER A 44 1.93 9.22 -3.80
C SER A 44 1.61 7.97 -4.60
N TYR A 45 1.33 8.10 -5.89
CA TYR A 45 0.96 6.95 -6.73
C TYR A 45 2.18 6.03 -6.91
N PRO A 46 2.03 4.69 -6.80
CA PRO A 46 3.15 3.75 -6.86
C PRO A 46 4.08 3.97 -8.07
N ASN A 47 3.50 4.22 -9.24
CA ASN A 47 4.21 4.37 -10.51
C ASN A 47 4.50 5.82 -10.91
N HIS A 48 4.35 6.80 -10.00
CA HIS A 48 4.53 8.22 -10.33
C HIS A 48 5.88 8.52 -11.01
N PHE A 49 6.96 7.87 -10.56
CA PHE A 49 8.31 8.09 -11.05
C PHE A 49 8.74 7.15 -12.19
N LEU A 50 7.86 6.27 -12.69
CA LEU A 50 8.19 5.23 -13.67
C LEU A 50 8.82 5.80 -14.95
N GLU A 51 8.29 6.92 -15.45
CA GLU A 51 8.74 7.55 -16.70
C GLU A 51 9.76 8.67 -16.49
N CYS A 52 10.17 8.93 -15.25
CA CYS A 52 11.14 9.99 -14.95
C CYS A 52 12.55 9.59 -15.41
N GLN A 53 13.24 10.53 -16.07
CA GLN A 53 14.63 10.34 -16.53
C GLN A 53 15.67 10.82 -15.51
N ASP A 54 15.24 11.56 -14.48
CA ASP A 54 16.11 11.97 -13.38
C ASP A 54 16.57 10.75 -12.56
N LYS A 55 17.85 10.73 -12.20
CA LYS A 55 18.47 9.59 -11.51
C LYS A 55 17.91 9.38 -10.10
N GLU A 56 17.57 10.44 -9.38
CA GLU A 56 16.99 10.29 -8.04
C GLU A 56 15.54 9.80 -8.14
N ALA A 57 14.77 10.32 -9.08
CA ALA A 57 13.42 9.82 -9.36
C ALA A 57 13.41 8.31 -9.70
N GLN A 58 14.36 7.84 -10.50
CA GLN A 58 14.51 6.42 -10.80
C GLN A 58 14.80 5.57 -9.57
N LYS A 59 15.61 6.06 -8.62
CA LYS A 59 15.84 5.39 -7.34
C LYS A 59 14.57 5.29 -6.51
N TYR A 60 13.78 6.37 -6.42
CA TYR A 60 12.50 6.34 -5.71
C TYR A 60 11.57 5.28 -6.29
N HIS A 61 11.50 5.17 -7.62
CA HIS A 61 10.70 4.13 -8.27
C HIS A 61 11.21 2.72 -7.91
N GLN A 62 12.52 2.49 -7.99
CA GLN A 62 13.12 1.19 -7.61
C GLN A 62 12.85 0.82 -6.15
N HIS A 63 12.92 1.77 -5.22
CA HIS A 63 12.59 1.53 -3.81
C HIS A 63 11.11 1.16 -3.63
N ARG A 64 10.20 1.84 -4.34
CA ARG A 64 8.76 1.51 -4.32
C ARG A 64 8.48 0.14 -4.93
N GLN A 65 9.17 -0.22 -6.01
CA GLN A 65 9.08 -1.55 -6.62
C GLN A 65 9.53 -2.63 -5.63
N LEU A 66 10.68 -2.44 -4.98
CA LEU A 66 11.18 -3.36 -3.96
C LEU A 66 10.18 -3.54 -2.80
N LEU A 67 9.64 -2.43 -2.27
CA LEU A 67 8.63 -2.49 -1.21
C LEU A 67 7.40 -3.27 -1.69
N ALA A 68 6.87 -2.94 -2.87
CA ALA A 68 5.71 -3.61 -3.43
C ALA A 68 5.97 -5.11 -3.62
N GLU A 69 7.09 -5.50 -4.22
CA GLU A 69 7.46 -6.91 -4.44
C GLU A 69 7.52 -7.70 -3.13
N VAL A 70 8.15 -7.14 -2.09
CA VAL A 70 8.24 -7.78 -0.77
C VAL A 70 6.84 -7.95 -0.17
N MET A 71 6.03 -6.90 -0.17
CA MET A 71 4.68 -6.95 0.42
C MET A 71 3.75 -7.90 -0.35
N LEU A 72 3.78 -7.86 -1.68
CA LEU A 72 3.03 -8.77 -2.56
C LEU A 72 3.45 -10.23 -2.33
N SER A 73 4.75 -10.50 -2.12
CA SER A 73 5.24 -11.85 -1.79
C SER A 73 4.71 -12.36 -0.44
N GLY A 74 4.40 -11.45 0.49
CA GLY A 74 3.72 -11.73 1.75
C GLY A 74 2.19 -11.89 1.63
N GLY A 75 1.62 -11.80 0.42
CA GLY A 75 0.19 -11.94 0.16
C GLY A 75 -0.62 -10.65 0.28
N PHE A 76 0.02 -9.52 0.59
CA PHE A 76 -0.64 -8.22 0.61
C PHE A 76 -1.01 -7.76 -0.81
N GLN A 77 -1.88 -6.75 -0.89
CA GLN A 77 -2.20 -6.01 -2.11
C GLN A 77 -1.95 -4.51 -1.89
N GLN A 78 -1.32 -3.85 -2.85
CA GLN A 78 -0.96 -2.43 -2.74
C GLN A 78 -2.14 -1.52 -3.14
N HIS A 79 -2.34 -0.42 -2.39
CA HIS A 79 -3.31 0.60 -2.78
C HIS A 79 -2.91 1.26 -4.11
N PRO A 80 -3.83 1.43 -5.09
CA PRO A 80 -3.47 1.95 -6.41
C PRO A 80 -2.93 3.39 -6.43
N GLN A 81 -3.17 4.16 -5.37
CA GLN A 81 -2.82 5.59 -5.29
C GLN A 81 -1.86 5.93 -4.13
N GLU A 82 -1.48 4.95 -3.31
CA GLU A 82 -0.64 5.18 -2.13
C GLU A 82 0.47 4.14 -2.12
N TRP A 83 1.72 4.56 -2.35
CA TRP A 83 2.86 3.63 -2.46
C TRP A 83 3.15 2.86 -1.17
N TRP A 84 2.70 3.38 -0.02
CA TRP A 84 2.97 2.85 1.32
C TRP A 84 1.87 1.96 1.89
N HIS A 85 0.64 2.03 1.35
CA HIS A 85 -0.53 1.36 1.92
C HIS A 85 -0.69 -0.03 1.32
N PHE A 86 -0.78 -1.03 2.20
CA PHE A 86 -0.96 -2.42 1.84
C PHE A 86 -2.09 -3.06 2.65
N SER A 87 -2.94 -3.82 1.96
CA SER A 87 -4.08 -4.52 2.55
C SER A 87 -3.91 -6.04 2.47
N LEU A 88 -4.39 -6.76 3.49
CA LEU A 88 -4.41 -8.22 3.58
C LEU A 88 -5.68 -8.70 4.28
N GLY A 89 -6.67 -9.13 3.50
CA GLY A 89 -7.93 -9.70 3.98
C GLY A 89 -9.13 -8.74 3.97
N ASP A 90 -8.92 -7.42 3.85
CA ASP A 90 -10.02 -6.46 3.75
C ASP A 90 -10.74 -6.45 2.39
N GLN A 91 -11.69 -5.54 2.22
CA GLN A 91 -12.45 -5.40 0.97
C GLN A 91 -11.58 -5.04 -0.23
N MET A 92 -10.57 -4.18 -0.04
CA MET A 92 -9.67 -3.78 -1.13
C MET A 92 -8.78 -4.94 -1.53
N TRP A 93 -8.23 -5.68 -0.57
CA TRP A 93 -7.46 -6.89 -0.83
C TRP A 93 -8.29 -7.91 -1.60
N ALA A 94 -9.54 -8.15 -1.20
CA ALA A 94 -10.43 -9.08 -1.89
C ALA A 94 -10.73 -8.61 -3.33
N TRP A 95 -10.96 -7.30 -3.52
CA TRP A 95 -11.21 -6.70 -4.83
C TRP A 95 -9.98 -6.83 -5.76
N LEU A 96 -8.79 -6.48 -5.28
CA LEU A 96 -7.53 -6.54 -6.04
C LEU A 96 -7.10 -7.98 -6.35
N SER A 97 -7.39 -8.93 -5.45
CA SER A 97 -7.00 -10.34 -5.62
C SER A 97 -7.91 -11.12 -6.57
N ASN A 98 -9.01 -10.54 -7.05
CA ASN A 98 -10.08 -11.27 -7.72
C ASN A 98 -9.86 -11.54 -9.23
N SER A 99 -8.66 -11.93 -9.64
CA SER A 99 -8.30 -12.13 -11.05
C SER A 99 -8.77 -13.46 -11.68
N GLY A 100 -9.56 -14.26 -10.96
CA GLY A 100 -10.04 -15.56 -11.47
C GLY A 100 -10.69 -16.52 -10.47
N GLY A 101 -11.00 -16.08 -9.25
CA GLY A 101 -11.69 -16.87 -8.22
C GLY A 101 -12.75 -16.04 -7.49
N GLN A 102 -13.40 -16.59 -6.47
CA GLN A 102 -14.19 -15.80 -5.51
C GLN A 102 -13.37 -15.62 -4.24
N VAL A 103 -12.59 -14.53 -4.18
CA VAL A 103 -11.93 -14.10 -2.95
C VAL A 103 -12.93 -13.26 -2.14
N VAL A 104 -13.14 -13.64 -0.88
CA VAL A 104 -14.05 -12.93 0.03
C VAL A 104 -13.24 -12.25 1.10
N ALA A 105 -13.60 -11.01 1.42
CA ALA A 105 -12.96 -10.28 2.49
C ALA A 105 -13.24 -10.94 3.85
N ARG A 106 -12.22 -11.00 4.70
CA ARG A 106 -12.24 -11.61 6.03
C ARG A 106 -11.64 -10.63 7.03
N TYR A 107 -12.51 -9.89 7.68
CA TYR A 107 -12.14 -8.94 8.71
C TYR A 107 -13.29 -8.78 9.70
N GLY A 108 -12.99 -8.25 10.88
CA GLY A 108 -13.96 -8.12 11.96
C GLY A 108 -13.30 -8.32 13.31
N ARG A 109 -14.11 -8.18 14.36
CA ARG A 109 -13.64 -8.40 15.73
C ARG A 109 -13.28 -9.88 15.90
N VAL A 110 -12.09 -10.17 16.40
CA VAL A 110 -11.79 -11.50 16.95
C VAL A 110 -12.57 -11.61 18.25
N GLU A 111 -13.49 -12.57 18.34
CA GLU A 111 -14.16 -12.95 19.59
C GLU A 111 -13.26 -13.81 20.47
#